data_AF-A0A925DSL2-F1
#
_entry.id   AF-A0A925DSL2-F1
#
_cell.length_a   1.000
_cell.length_b   1.000
_cell.length_c   1.000
_cell.angle_alpha   90.00
_cell.angle_beta   90.00
_cell.angle_gamma   90.00
#
_symmetry.space_group_name_H-M   'P 1'
#
loop_
_entity.id
_entity.type
_entity.pdbx_description
1 polymer ?
#
loop_
_entity_poly.entity_id
_entity_poly.type
_entity_poly.pdbx_seq_one_letter_code
_entity_poly.pdbx_strand_id
1 'polypeptide(L)' 'MDLIKAILIDDEERARNTLSSLLTEYCKEISILDTCSNVPEGVLSINKHKPDVVF' A
#
# COMPACT_ATOMS: atom_id res chain seq x y z
N MET A 1 10.49 16.77 3.37
CA MET A 1 10.61 15.48 2.69
C MET A 1 9.19 14.98 2.57
N ASP A 2 8.70 14.82 1.36
CA ASP A 2 7.29 14.47 1.13
C ASP A 2 7.09 12.98 1.45
N LEU A 3 5.93 12.63 2.02
CA LEU A 3 5.58 11.23 2.27
C LEU A 3 5.38 10.50 0.94
N ILE A 4 5.99 9.31 0.83
CA ILE A 4 5.82 8.38 -0.28
C ILE A 4 4.46 7.69 -0.12
N LYS A 5 3.54 7.94 -1.04
CA LYS A 5 2.22 7.31 -1.05
C LYS A 5 2.34 5.88 -1.57
N ALA A 6 1.84 4.92 -0.80
CA ALA A 6 1.89 3.51 -1.12
C ALA A 6 0.49 2.89 -1.22
N ILE A 7 0.33 1.87 -2.06
CA ILE A 7 -0.80 0.94 -2.05
C ILE A 7 -0.25 -0.47 -1.89
N LEU A 8 -0.91 -1.29 -1.07
CA LEU A 8 -0.57 -2.72 -0.89
C LEU A 8 -1.57 -3.58 -1.67
N ILE A 9 -1.12 -4.44 -2.56
CA ILE A 9 -1.95 -5.36 -3.34
C ILE A 9 -1.41 -6.78 -3.15
N ASP A 10 -2.14 -7.59 -2.42
CA ASP A 10 -1.79 -8.99 -2.16
C ASP A 10 -3.09 -9.75 -1.89
N ASP A 11 -3.24 -11.00 -2.31
CA ASP A 11 -4.45 -11.79 -2.06
C ASP A 11 -4.54 -12.30 -0.62
N GLU A 12 -3.42 -12.40 0.10
CA GLU A 12 -3.35 -12.81 1.48
C GLU A 12 -3.41 -11.63 2.46
N GLU A 13 -4.49 -11.54 3.25
CA GLU A 13 -4.65 -10.49 4.27
C GLU A 13 -3.49 -10.46 5.28
N ARG A 14 -2.98 -11.64 5.65
CA ARG A 14 -1.87 -11.77 6.58
C ARG A 14 -0.60 -11.10 6.04
N ALA A 15 -0.32 -11.26 4.75
CA ALA A 15 0.84 -10.63 4.11
C ALA A 15 0.72 -9.11 4.13
N ARG A 16 -0.46 -8.57 3.76
CA ARG A 16 -0.74 -7.13 3.83
C ARG A 16 -0.57 -6.57 5.24
N ASN A 17 -1.09 -7.25 6.25
CA ASN A 17 -0.99 -6.82 7.65
C ASN A 17 0.46 -6.83 8.16
N THR A 18 1.24 -7.87 7.81
CA THR A 18 2.66 -7.95 8.15
C THR A 18 3.44 -6.84 7.48
N LEU A 19 3.27 -6.63 6.17
CA LEU A 19 3.99 -5.58 5.44
C LEU A 19 3.61 -4.18 5.92
N SER A 20 2.32 -3.93 6.16
CA SER A 20 1.84 -2.66 6.73
C SER A 20 2.49 -2.36 8.10
N SER A 21 2.60 -3.38 8.96
CA SER A 21 3.28 -3.26 10.25
C SER A 21 4.76 -2.91 10.10
N LEU A 22 5.47 -3.62 9.20
CA LEU A 22 6.89 -3.37 8.94
C LEU A 22 7.14 -1.97 8.36
N LEU A 23 6.33 -1.54 7.38
CA LEU A 23 6.42 -0.20 6.80
C LEU A 23 6.14 0.86 7.86
N THR A 24 5.13 0.66 8.71
CA THR A 24 4.80 1.58 9.79
C THR A 24 5.90 1.66 10.84
N GLU A 25 6.56 0.55 11.16
CA GLU A 25 7.62 0.48 12.16
C GLU A 25 8.93 1.12 11.66
N TYR A 26 9.37 0.74 10.45
CA TYR A 26 10.70 1.04 9.94
C TYR A 26 10.76 2.15 8.88
N CYS A 27 9.64 2.47 8.21
CA CYS A 27 9.60 3.42 7.09
C CYS A 27 8.59 4.55 7.37
N LYS A 28 8.98 5.53 8.18
CA LYS A 28 8.11 6.65 8.59
C LYS A 28 7.75 7.60 7.44
N GLU A 29 8.51 7.55 6.36
CA GLU A 29 8.27 8.30 5.12
C GLU A 29 7.18 7.67 4.24
N ILE A 30 6.73 6.44 4.51
CA ILE A 30 5.71 5.76 3.70
C ILE A 30 4.32 5.96 4.31
N SER A 31 3.37 6.40 3.47
CA SER A 31 1.95 6.50 3.80
C SER A 31 1.14 5.52 2.97
N ILE A 32 0.58 4.51 3.61
CA ILE A 32 -0.31 3.54 2.96
C ILE A 32 -1.67 4.20 2.76
N LEU A 33 -2.06 4.42 1.51
CA LEU A 33 -3.33 5.05 1.14
C LEU A 33 -4.48 4.05 1.03
N ASP A 34 -4.17 2.81 0.65
CA ASP A 34 -5.16 1.75 0.48
C ASP A 34 -4.52 0.36 0.50
N THR A 35 -5.33 -0.66 0.74
CA THR A 35 -4.94 -2.07 0.67
C THR A 35 -5.97 -2.84 -0.14
N CYS A 36 -5.53 -3.62 -1.13
CA CYS A 36 -6.39 -4.34 -2.07
C CYS A 36 -6.12 -5.83 -2.01
N SER A 37 -7.17 -6.63 -2.18
CA SER A 37 -7.09 -8.10 -2.13
C SER A 37 -6.91 -8.75 -3.51
N ASN A 38 -6.97 -7.96 -4.57
CA ASN A 38 -6.91 -8.44 -5.94
C ASN A 38 -6.51 -7.33 -6.91
N VAL A 39 -6.14 -7.72 -8.13
CA VAL A 39 -5.69 -6.81 -9.19
C VAL A 39 -6.77 -5.78 -9.58
N PRO A 40 -8.05 -6.14 -9.79
CA PRO A 40 -9.09 -5.14 -10.12
C PRO A 40 -9.23 -4.02 -9.08
N GLU A 41 -9.30 -4.36 -7.79
CA GLU A 41 -9.30 -3.39 -6.68
C GLU A 41 -8.04 -2.53 -6.71
N GLY A 42 -6.88 -3.16 -6.90
CA GLY A 42 -5.60 -2.49 -7.02
C GLY A 42 -5.57 -1.45 -8.13
N VAL A 43 -6.04 -1.80 -9.32
CA VAL A 43 -6.09 -0.88 -10.48
C VAL A 43 -7.02 0.30 -10.21
N LEU A 44 -8.17 0.07 -9.59
CA LEU A 44 -9.09 1.15 -9.20
C LEU A 44 -8.43 2.09 -8.18
N SER A 45 -7.76 1.51 -7.18
CA SER A 45 -7.11 2.27 -6.13
C SER A 45 -5.90 3.08 -6.63
N ILE A 46 -5.06 2.49 -7.50
CA ILE A 46 -3.94 3.17 -8.15
C ILE A 46 -4.44 4.38 -8.96
N ASN A 47 -5.52 4.20 -9.74
CA ASN A 47 -6.07 5.28 -10.54
C ASN A 47 -6.68 6.40 -9.70
N LYS A 48 -7.32 6.05 -8.58
CA LYS A 48 -7.93 7.00 -7.64
C LYS A 48 -6.88 7.80 -6.86
N HIS A 49 -5.89 7.12 -6.30
CA HIS A 49 -4.98 7.70 -5.32
C HIS A 49 -3.65 8.18 -5.90
N LYS A 50 -3.30 7.75 -7.12
CA LYS A 50 -2.02 8.08 -7.79
C LYS A 50 -0.82 7.93 -6.83
N PRO A 51 -0.58 6.73 -6.29
CA PRO A 51 0.51 6.49 -5.37
C PRO A 51 1.86 6.63 -6.06
N ASP A 52 2.91 6.80 -5.27
CA ASP A 52 4.30 6.86 -5.74
C ASP A 52 4.91 5.45 -5.85
N VAL A 53 4.43 4.51 -5.03
CA VAL A 53 4.85 3.10 -5.02
C VAL A 53 3.66 2.17 -4.82
N VAL A 54 3.76 0.97 -5.38
CA VAL A 54 2.81 -0.12 -5.19
C VAL A 54 3.60 -1.34 -4.72
N PHE A 55 3.11 -1.97 -3.66
CA PHE A 55 3.64 -3.19 -3.09
C PHE A 55 2.71 -4.35 -3.40
#